data_AF-A0A3Q7GXS8-F1
#
_entry.id   AF-A0A3Q7GXS8-F1
#
_cell.length_a   1.000
_cell.length_b   1.000
_cell.length_c   1.000
_cell.angle_alpha   90.00
_cell.angle_beta   90.00
_cell.angle_gamma   90.00
#
_symmetry.space_group_name_H-M   'P 1'
#
loop_
_entity.id
_entity.type
_entity.pdbx_description
1 polymer ?
#
loop_
_entity_poly.entity_id
_entity_poly.type
_entity_poly.pdbx_seq_one_letter_code
_entity_poly.pdbx_strand_id
1 'polypeptide(L)'
;MLGKEATYDETKILGAFDYAYRVVKMVHLLNKISDVKMQNHGLLLCDSDIYLHQDKMFLPHDPAAWSACNFLGTINNRGCATYWLNVIQNLGDSELPYLVTFDPPHTPEHTLVKWRTSRPLPSIAASKASRELHQIQGKRGIWFSGAYQGGCDCCRNGMLRRNCSILYNPKYLLPTWPETGAHLLVTRFFRSFVQTGCIILLEEGGTIFTFQGRDRKCSLKVSLTVRNMQFYWKVATQADLGLADAFIHGDFSFVDKNDGLLNLITIFIANRELKESVKPTSKYRGWWTPVIFTAALSSAKYFYRHISNQNTLTQARRNISRHYDVSNELFSLFLDETMTYSCAIFKSEDEDLKDAQLRKIDVLIRKAKVGKEHHILEIGFGWGSFAMEVVKQTGCKYTGITLSEQQLEYAQLRVKQAGLQDQITFILCDYRQIPSKDKYDRIISIGMIEHVGHDYMEEFFTCCESALTEDGLLALQFVSMPDGSYDEYRHSTGFIKEYIFPGGCLPSLSRVTSAMAATSRLWKEIIIGIHYYQTLRCWRRNFQKNKSQIRALGFDDKFIRTWGYYFDYCAAGFKTRTIGDYQIVFSRPGNVAAFGDPYNDTMPSAY
;
A
#
# COMPACT_ATOMS: atom_id res chain seq x y z
N MET A 1 -39.08 -72.05 -20.33
CA MET A 1 -38.83 -71.23 -21.54
C MET A 1 -38.58 -69.81 -21.04
N LEU A 2 -37.33 -69.48 -20.72
CA LEU A 2 -36.36 -68.87 -21.63
C LEU A 2 -36.77 -67.45 -22.07
N GLY A 3 -36.07 -66.47 -21.49
CA GLY A 3 -35.55 -65.33 -22.24
C GLY A 3 -36.42 -64.08 -22.29
N LYS A 4 -36.14 -63.14 -21.40
CA LYS A 4 -35.59 -61.83 -21.77
C LYS A 4 -35.13 -61.10 -20.51
N GLU A 5 -33.85 -61.19 -20.23
CA GLU A 5 -33.14 -60.19 -19.44
C GLU A 5 -33.45 -58.83 -20.08
N ALA A 6 -34.06 -57.91 -19.32
CA ALA A 6 -33.99 -56.51 -19.66
C ALA A 6 -32.57 -56.07 -19.33
N THR A 7 -31.66 -56.28 -20.29
CA THR A 7 -30.38 -55.60 -20.37
C THR A 7 -30.66 -54.11 -20.23
N TYR A 8 -30.39 -53.56 -19.04
CA TYR A 8 -30.26 -52.13 -18.87
C TYR A 8 -29.15 -51.71 -19.84
N ASP A 9 -29.52 -50.87 -20.80
CA ASP A 9 -28.63 -50.35 -21.82
C ASP A 9 -27.63 -49.42 -21.12
N GLU A 10 -26.54 -49.99 -20.59
CA GLU A 10 -25.41 -49.26 -20.00
C GLU A 10 -24.91 -48.18 -20.95
N THR A 11 -25.10 -48.34 -22.27
CA THR A 11 -24.81 -47.34 -23.31
C THR A 11 -25.74 -46.12 -23.28
N LYS A 12 -27.00 -46.24 -22.81
CA LYS A 12 -27.89 -45.08 -22.58
C LYS A 12 -27.61 -44.38 -21.26
N ILE A 13 -27.21 -45.13 -20.23
CA ILE A 13 -26.80 -44.56 -18.93
C ILE A 13 -25.43 -43.89 -19.03
N LEU A 14 -24.47 -44.51 -19.74
CA LEU A 14 -23.18 -43.91 -20.10
C LEU A 14 -23.34 -42.80 -21.13
N GLY A 15 -24.33 -42.86 -22.03
CA GLY A 15 -24.70 -41.76 -22.91
C GLY A 15 -25.28 -40.57 -22.16
N ALA A 16 -26.14 -40.81 -21.16
CA ALA A 16 -26.65 -39.79 -20.25
C ALA A 16 -25.59 -39.25 -19.28
N PHE A 17 -24.64 -40.08 -18.84
CA PHE A 17 -23.49 -39.67 -18.03
C PHE A 17 -22.43 -38.93 -18.84
N ASP A 18 -22.08 -39.35 -20.06
CA ASP A 18 -21.15 -38.65 -20.95
C ASP A 18 -21.78 -37.35 -21.49
N TYR A 19 -23.11 -37.31 -21.67
CA TYR A 19 -23.83 -36.09 -22.01
C TYR A 19 -24.00 -35.16 -20.80
N ALA A 20 -24.32 -35.67 -19.59
CA ALA A 20 -24.28 -34.88 -18.36
C ALA A 20 -22.87 -34.37 -18.07
N TYR A 21 -21.83 -35.15 -18.36
CA TYR A 21 -20.43 -34.73 -18.26
C TYR A 21 -20.08 -33.69 -19.33
N ARG A 22 -20.62 -33.77 -20.56
CA ARG A 22 -20.48 -32.74 -21.61
C ARG A 22 -21.30 -31.48 -21.34
N VAL A 23 -22.47 -31.57 -20.73
CA VAL A 23 -23.29 -30.43 -20.24
C VAL A 23 -22.60 -29.77 -19.05
N VAL A 24 -22.06 -30.55 -18.12
CA VAL A 24 -21.16 -30.07 -17.08
C VAL A 24 -19.93 -29.43 -17.71
N LYS A 25 -19.31 -30.00 -18.74
CA LYS A 25 -18.13 -29.42 -19.40
C LYS A 25 -18.46 -28.19 -20.24
N MET A 26 -19.66 -28.05 -20.78
CA MET A 26 -20.10 -26.89 -21.58
C MET A 26 -20.59 -25.75 -20.68
N VAL A 27 -21.30 -26.04 -19.60
CA VAL A 27 -21.61 -25.09 -18.52
C VAL A 27 -20.34 -24.72 -17.76
N HIS A 28 -19.37 -25.63 -17.59
CA HIS A 28 -18.07 -25.37 -16.97
C HIS A 28 -17.06 -24.76 -17.95
N LEU A 29 -17.19 -24.88 -19.28
CA LEU A 29 -16.40 -24.11 -20.26
C LEU A 29 -16.98 -22.71 -20.42
N LEU A 30 -18.30 -22.58 -20.53
CA LEU A 30 -18.96 -21.27 -20.54
C LEU A 30 -18.73 -20.56 -19.21
N ASN A 31 -18.72 -21.26 -18.07
CA ASN A 31 -18.41 -20.68 -16.76
C ASN A 31 -16.92 -20.60 -16.43
N LYS A 32 -15.98 -21.40 -16.97
CA LYS A 32 -14.53 -21.10 -16.81
C LYS A 32 -14.07 -19.98 -17.72
N ILE A 33 -14.54 -19.95 -18.96
CA ILE A 33 -14.20 -18.88 -19.91
C ILE A 33 -14.91 -17.59 -19.47
N SER A 34 -16.10 -17.67 -18.87
CA SER A 34 -16.74 -16.50 -18.25
C SER A 34 -16.29 -16.20 -16.83
N ASP A 35 -15.95 -17.12 -15.94
CA ASP A 35 -15.40 -16.77 -14.61
C ASP A 35 -14.04 -16.08 -14.75
N VAL A 36 -13.17 -16.56 -15.66
CA VAL A 36 -11.86 -15.95 -15.91
C VAL A 36 -11.96 -14.64 -16.74
N LYS A 37 -12.96 -14.47 -17.62
CA LYS A 37 -13.21 -13.20 -18.34
C LYS A 37 -14.16 -12.22 -17.62
N MET A 38 -15.03 -12.68 -16.71
CA MET A 38 -16.05 -11.88 -16.01
C MET A 38 -15.59 -11.44 -14.63
N GLN A 39 -14.67 -12.15 -13.97
CA GLN A 39 -13.89 -11.56 -12.87
C GLN A 39 -13.09 -10.34 -13.34
N ASN A 40 -12.64 -10.32 -14.60
CA ASN A 40 -12.01 -9.16 -15.24
C ASN A 40 -12.99 -7.98 -15.50
N HIS A 41 -14.30 -8.16 -15.29
CA HIS A 41 -15.34 -7.14 -15.54
C HIS A 41 -16.22 -6.80 -14.32
N GLY A 42 -15.92 -7.30 -13.12
CA GLY A 42 -16.53 -6.81 -11.87
C GLY A 42 -18.02 -7.12 -11.68
N LEU A 43 -18.50 -8.26 -12.18
CA LEU A 43 -19.88 -8.72 -11.93
C LEU A 43 -20.06 -9.24 -10.49
N LEU A 44 -21.12 -8.80 -9.81
CA LEU A 44 -21.56 -9.37 -8.52
C LEU A 44 -22.06 -10.79 -8.75
N LEU A 45 -21.51 -11.76 -8.02
CA LEU A 45 -21.90 -13.16 -8.10
C LEU A 45 -22.71 -13.58 -6.87
N CYS A 46 -23.78 -14.34 -7.06
CA CYS A 46 -24.56 -14.95 -5.99
C CYS A 46 -24.47 -16.48 -6.09
N ASP A 47 -24.07 -17.14 -5.01
CA ASP A 47 -24.09 -18.60 -4.96
C ASP A 47 -25.51 -19.13 -5.01
N SER A 48 -25.74 -20.16 -5.82
CA SER A 48 -27.03 -20.83 -5.92
C SER A 48 -26.87 -22.34 -5.95
N ASP A 49 -27.76 -23.01 -5.24
CA ASP A 49 -27.87 -24.46 -5.27
C ASP A 49 -28.74 -24.85 -6.47
N ILE A 50 -28.27 -25.81 -7.26
CA ILE A 50 -28.96 -26.32 -8.43
C ILE A 50 -29.14 -27.82 -8.28
N TYR A 51 -30.33 -28.29 -8.61
CA TYR A 51 -30.73 -29.69 -8.53
C TYR A 51 -31.17 -30.16 -9.91
N LEU A 52 -30.58 -31.25 -10.38
CA LEU A 52 -31.13 -32.07 -11.45
C LEU A 52 -31.96 -33.18 -10.79
N HIS A 53 -33.24 -33.26 -11.10
CA HIS A 53 -34.18 -34.17 -10.44
C HIS A 53 -35.34 -34.56 -11.37
N GLN A 54 -36.24 -35.41 -10.88
CA GLN A 54 -37.45 -35.84 -11.62
C GLN A 54 -38.78 -35.49 -10.92
N ASP A 55 -38.72 -34.70 -9.84
CA ASP A 55 -39.88 -34.23 -9.09
C ASP A 55 -40.79 -33.24 -9.84
N LYS A 56 -41.97 -33.72 -10.26
CA LYS A 56 -43.01 -32.94 -10.95
C LYS A 56 -43.66 -31.85 -10.08
N MET A 57 -43.49 -31.88 -8.76
CA MET A 57 -44.05 -30.86 -7.85
C MET A 57 -43.49 -29.46 -8.13
N PHE A 58 -42.35 -29.39 -8.82
CA PHE A 58 -41.70 -28.17 -9.28
C PHE A 58 -42.16 -27.71 -10.67
N LEU A 59 -43.22 -28.31 -11.21
CA LEU A 59 -43.93 -27.83 -12.40
C LEU A 59 -45.32 -27.31 -12.01
N PRO A 60 -45.96 -26.47 -12.84
CA PRO A 60 -47.34 -26.07 -12.64
C PRO A 60 -48.25 -27.29 -12.47
N HIS A 61 -49.26 -27.21 -11.58
CA HIS A 61 -50.18 -28.33 -11.37
C HIS A 61 -51.01 -28.66 -12.63
N ASP A 62 -51.23 -27.68 -13.51
CA ASP A 62 -51.86 -27.88 -14.81
C ASP A 62 -50.79 -28.20 -15.87
N PRO A 63 -50.76 -29.43 -16.42
CA PRO A 63 -49.82 -29.83 -17.47
C PRO A 63 -49.93 -28.99 -18.74
N ALA A 64 -51.09 -28.40 -19.03
CA ALA A 64 -51.27 -27.53 -20.18
C ALA A 64 -50.51 -26.20 -20.06
N ALA A 65 -50.10 -25.83 -18.85
CA ALA A 65 -49.33 -24.62 -18.55
C ALA A 65 -47.81 -24.89 -18.47
N TRP A 66 -47.35 -26.11 -18.72
CA TRP A 66 -45.93 -26.45 -18.65
C TRP A 66 -45.17 -25.76 -19.79
N SER A 67 -44.16 -24.98 -19.40
CA SER A 67 -43.21 -24.38 -20.33
C SER A 67 -41.84 -25.02 -20.19
N ALA A 68 -40.96 -24.74 -21.15
CA ALA A 68 -39.54 -25.04 -21.06
C ALA A 68 -38.91 -24.45 -19.78
N CYS A 69 -39.38 -23.27 -19.32
CA CYS A 69 -38.95 -22.64 -18.07
C CYS A 69 -40.16 -22.18 -17.26
N ASN A 70 -40.24 -22.60 -16.00
CA ASN A 70 -41.36 -22.32 -15.11
C ASN A 70 -40.85 -21.56 -13.88
N PHE A 71 -41.37 -20.35 -13.66
CA PHE A 71 -41.01 -19.55 -12.49
C PHE A 71 -41.87 -19.95 -11.30
N LEU A 72 -41.22 -20.37 -10.21
CA LEU A 72 -41.90 -20.88 -9.02
C LEU A 72 -42.13 -19.82 -7.94
N GLY A 73 -41.44 -18.68 -8.04
CA GLY A 73 -41.58 -17.56 -7.13
C GLY A 73 -40.25 -17.08 -6.55
N THR A 74 -40.34 -16.17 -5.58
CA THR A 74 -39.19 -15.67 -4.84
C THR A 74 -39.21 -16.26 -3.44
N ILE A 75 -38.18 -17.04 -3.08
CA ILE A 75 -38.06 -17.72 -1.79
C ILE A 75 -36.76 -17.27 -1.14
N ASN A 76 -36.81 -16.84 0.13
CA ASN A 76 -35.65 -16.28 0.85
C ASN A 76 -34.92 -15.17 0.06
N ASN A 77 -35.67 -14.29 -0.60
CA ASN A 77 -35.17 -13.25 -1.49
C ASN A 77 -34.38 -13.74 -2.72
N ARG A 78 -34.54 -15.01 -3.14
CA ARG A 78 -33.94 -15.57 -4.35
C ARG A 78 -35.02 -16.04 -5.31
N GLY A 79 -34.84 -15.79 -6.61
CA GLY A 79 -35.75 -16.29 -7.64
C GLY A 79 -35.56 -17.79 -7.83
N CYS A 80 -36.65 -18.55 -7.71
CA CYS A 80 -36.69 -19.99 -7.93
C CYS A 80 -37.35 -20.26 -9.30
N ALA A 81 -36.68 -21.03 -10.13
CA ALA A 81 -37.17 -21.43 -11.45
C ALA A 81 -36.78 -22.87 -11.75
N THR A 82 -37.64 -23.55 -12.51
CA THR A 82 -37.49 -24.95 -12.92
C THR A 82 -37.51 -25.05 -14.43
N TYR A 83 -36.49 -25.71 -14.98
CA TYR A 83 -36.33 -25.93 -16.41
C TYR A 83 -36.68 -27.37 -16.76
N TRP A 84 -37.55 -27.55 -17.76
CA TRP A 84 -37.93 -28.86 -18.25
C TRP A 84 -36.97 -29.30 -19.36
N LEU A 85 -35.98 -30.13 -18.99
CA LEU A 85 -34.89 -30.49 -19.89
C LEU A 85 -35.34 -31.35 -21.06
N ASN A 86 -36.37 -32.19 -20.91
CA ASN A 86 -36.87 -32.99 -22.03
C ASN A 86 -37.29 -32.11 -23.20
N VAL A 87 -37.92 -30.97 -22.92
CA VAL A 87 -38.33 -30.00 -23.94
C VAL A 87 -37.13 -29.19 -24.45
N ILE A 88 -36.30 -28.66 -23.55
CA ILE A 88 -35.19 -27.78 -23.94
C ILE A 88 -34.12 -28.52 -24.75
N GLN A 89 -33.93 -29.82 -24.51
CA GLN A 89 -32.86 -30.63 -25.09
C GLN A 89 -33.40 -31.74 -25.99
N ASN A 90 -34.72 -31.76 -26.25
CA ASN A 90 -35.39 -32.75 -27.09
C ASN A 90 -35.06 -34.20 -26.70
N LEU A 91 -35.11 -34.51 -25.41
CA LEU A 91 -34.69 -35.81 -24.84
C LEU A 91 -35.75 -36.93 -25.03
N GLY A 92 -36.85 -36.64 -25.73
CA GLY A 92 -38.00 -37.54 -25.88
C GLY A 92 -38.87 -37.64 -24.63
N ASP A 93 -39.96 -38.39 -24.76
CA ASP A 93 -40.90 -38.65 -23.67
C ASP A 93 -40.35 -39.77 -22.77
N SER A 94 -39.86 -39.41 -21.59
CA SER A 94 -39.54 -40.35 -20.51
C SER A 94 -40.73 -40.45 -19.54
N GLU A 95 -40.87 -41.59 -18.83
CA GLU A 95 -41.94 -41.77 -17.83
C GLU A 95 -41.94 -40.67 -16.75
N LEU A 96 -40.76 -40.14 -16.42
CA LEU A 96 -40.57 -39.00 -15.52
C LEU A 96 -39.73 -37.89 -16.19
N PRO A 97 -40.10 -36.60 -16.06
CA PRO A 97 -39.40 -35.49 -16.70
C PRO A 97 -38.08 -35.19 -15.99
N TYR A 98 -37.03 -34.90 -16.75
CA TYR A 98 -35.79 -34.36 -16.22
C TYR A 98 -35.91 -32.86 -16.02
N LEU A 99 -35.70 -32.42 -14.77
CA LEU A 99 -35.90 -31.05 -14.33
C LEU A 99 -34.64 -30.50 -13.70
N VAL A 100 -34.34 -29.23 -14.01
CA VAL A 100 -33.28 -28.47 -13.33
C VAL A 100 -33.89 -27.31 -12.57
N THR A 101 -33.79 -27.35 -11.25
CA THR A 101 -34.36 -26.31 -10.38
C THR A 101 -33.28 -25.57 -9.62
N PHE A 102 -33.42 -24.24 -9.62
CA PHE A 102 -32.52 -23.32 -8.93
C PHE A 102 -33.10 -22.90 -7.58
N ASP A 103 -32.29 -22.98 -6.54
CA ASP A 103 -32.60 -22.58 -5.15
C ASP A 103 -34.04 -23.02 -4.72
N PRO A 104 -34.38 -24.33 -4.82
CA PRO A 104 -35.72 -24.79 -4.49
C PRO A 104 -36.06 -24.58 -3.01
N PRO A 105 -37.34 -24.32 -2.66
CA PRO A 105 -37.80 -24.12 -1.28
C PRO A 105 -37.55 -25.33 -0.37
N HIS A 106 -37.50 -26.53 -0.95
CA HIS A 106 -37.16 -27.79 -0.31
C HIS A 106 -36.37 -28.65 -1.28
N THR A 107 -35.64 -29.65 -0.79
CA THR A 107 -34.90 -30.57 -1.65
C THR A 107 -35.87 -31.36 -2.53
N PRO A 108 -35.72 -31.35 -3.87
CA PRO A 108 -36.60 -32.10 -4.75
C PRO A 108 -36.51 -33.61 -4.53
N GLU A 109 -37.64 -34.31 -4.63
CA GLU A 109 -37.64 -35.76 -4.65
C GLU A 109 -36.97 -36.29 -5.93
N HIS A 110 -36.47 -37.54 -5.89
CA HIS A 110 -35.74 -38.12 -7.03
C HIS A 110 -34.60 -37.23 -7.56
N THR A 111 -33.85 -36.56 -6.67
CA THR A 111 -32.67 -35.77 -7.03
C THR A 111 -31.58 -36.69 -7.57
N LEU A 112 -31.16 -36.43 -8.80
CA LEU A 112 -30.07 -37.15 -9.49
C LEU A 112 -28.72 -36.52 -9.16
N VAL A 113 -28.64 -35.19 -9.19
CA VAL A 113 -27.39 -34.44 -8.92
C VAL A 113 -27.72 -33.10 -8.26
N LYS A 114 -26.97 -32.74 -7.21
CA LYS A 114 -26.95 -31.39 -6.62
C LYS A 114 -25.58 -30.78 -6.84
N TRP A 115 -25.53 -29.52 -7.27
CA TRP A 115 -24.29 -28.74 -7.30
C TRP A 115 -24.53 -27.29 -6.94
N ARG A 116 -23.44 -26.58 -6.65
CA ARG A 116 -23.47 -25.16 -6.30
C ARG A 116 -22.68 -24.39 -7.34
N THR A 117 -23.23 -23.28 -7.82
CA THR A 117 -22.57 -22.41 -8.79
C THR A 117 -22.86 -20.95 -8.48
N SER A 118 -21.95 -20.06 -8.85
CA SER A 118 -22.12 -18.63 -8.66
C SER A 118 -22.73 -18.01 -9.91
N ARG A 119 -23.86 -17.30 -9.77
CA ARG A 119 -24.60 -16.67 -10.88
C ARG A 119 -24.36 -15.17 -10.92
N PRO A 120 -24.24 -14.56 -12.11
CA PRO A 120 -24.13 -13.11 -12.24
C PRO A 120 -25.44 -12.43 -11.83
N LEU A 121 -25.35 -11.49 -10.91
CA LEU A 121 -26.43 -10.58 -10.57
C LEU A 121 -26.48 -9.44 -11.59
N PRO A 122 -27.66 -9.10 -12.13
CA PRO A 122 -27.78 -7.94 -13.00
C PRO A 122 -27.35 -6.68 -12.24
N SER A 123 -26.48 -5.88 -12.84
CA SER A 123 -26.08 -4.58 -12.30
C SER A 123 -27.31 -3.67 -12.12
N ILE A 124 -27.21 -2.63 -11.30
CA ILE A 124 -28.29 -1.65 -11.12
C ILE A 124 -28.72 -1.05 -12.46
N ALA A 125 -27.76 -0.76 -13.35
CA ALA A 125 -28.03 -0.28 -14.70
C ALA A 125 -28.82 -1.31 -15.53
N ALA A 126 -28.44 -2.58 -15.48
CA ALA A 126 -29.15 -3.66 -16.17
C ALA A 126 -30.56 -3.88 -15.59
N SER A 127 -30.71 -3.80 -14.26
CA SER A 127 -32.01 -3.91 -13.57
C SER A 127 -32.92 -2.73 -13.91
N LYS A 128 -32.40 -1.50 -13.94
CA LYS A 128 -33.14 -0.30 -14.37
C LYS A 128 -33.55 -0.40 -15.85
N ALA A 129 -32.63 -0.79 -16.74
CA ALA A 129 -32.93 -1.03 -18.15
C ALA A 129 -33.99 -2.13 -18.34
N SER A 130 -33.99 -3.17 -17.49
CA SER A 130 -35.03 -4.20 -17.50
C SER A 130 -36.40 -3.67 -17.08
N ARG A 131 -36.47 -2.68 -16.18
CA ARG A 131 -37.74 -2.03 -15.79
C ARG A 131 -38.26 -1.10 -16.88
N GLU A 132 -37.35 -0.44 -17.57
CA GLU A 132 -37.65 0.42 -18.73
C GLU A 132 -37.76 -0.38 -20.04
N LEU A 133 -37.64 -1.71 -20.00
CA LEU A 133 -37.60 -2.58 -21.18
C LEU A 133 -38.83 -2.36 -22.08
N HIS A 134 -40.01 -2.21 -21.49
CA HIS A 134 -41.25 -1.90 -22.20
C HIS A 134 -41.19 -0.61 -23.04
N GLN A 135 -40.31 0.34 -22.67
CA GLN A 135 -40.13 1.62 -23.38
C GLN A 135 -39.10 1.54 -24.51
N ILE A 136 -38.24 0.51 -24.51
CA ILE A 136 -37.15 0.34 -25.50
C ILE A 136 -37.37 -0.86 -26.41
N GLN A 137 -38.19 -1.82 -26.02
CA GLN A 137 -38.54 -3.01 -26.79
C GLN A 137 -39.19 -2.61 -28.13
N GLY A 138 -38.68 -3.15 -29.24
CA GLY A 138 -39.18 -2.86 -30.59
C GLY A 138 -38.80 -1.49 -31.16
N LYS A 139 -38.17 -0.60 -30.38
CA LYS A 139 -37.66 0.67 -30.92
C LYS A 139 -36.50 0.40 -31.87
N ARG A 140 -36.52 1.09 -33.01
CA ARG A 140 -35.53 0.94 -34.10
C ARG A 140 -35.44 -0.50 -34.64
N GLY A 141 -36.52 -1.28 -34.51
CA GLY A 141 -36.58 -2.67 -35.00
C GLY A 141 -35.78 -3.67 -34.15
N ILE A 142 -35.30 -3.27 -32.96
CA ILE A 142 -34.51 -4.14 -32.08
C ILE A 142 -35.40 -4.72 -30.99
N TRP A 143 -35.36 -6.04 -30.85
CA TRP A 143 -36.08 -6.80 -29.84
C TRP A 143 -35.08 -7.53 -28.95
N PHE A 144 -35.20 -7.32 -27.65
CA PHE A 144 -34.40 -7.97 -26.62
C PHE A 144 -35.13 -9.22 -26.13
N SER A 145 -34.45 -10.37 -26.13
CA SER A 145 -34.95 -11.65 -25.61
C SER A 145 -33.84 -12.39 -24.85
N GLY A 146 -34.20 -13.04 -23.75
CA GLY A 146 -33.25 -13.82 -22.94
C GLY A 146 -33.81 -14.30 -21.59
N ALA A 147 -33.05 -15.16 -20.90
CA ALA A 147 -33.45 -15.85 -19.67
C ALA A 147 -33.85 -14.91 -18.51
N TYR A 148 -33.37 -13.66 -18.50
CA TYR A 148 -33.72 -12.63 -17.51
C TYR A 148 -34.79 -11.64 -18.00
N GLN A 149 -35.25 -11.79 -19.24
CA GLN A 149 -36.21 -10.88 -19.89
C GLN A 149 -37.52 -11.56 -20.27
N GLY A 150 -37.75 -12.80 -19.82
CA GLY A 150 -39.02 -13.52 -19.95
C GLY A 150 -39.50 -13.61 -21.40
N GLY A 151 -39.03 -14.61 -22.14
CA GLY A 151 -39.55 -14.82 -23.49
C GLY A 151 -39.13 -16.14 -24.14
N CYS A 152 -39.97 -17.16 -23.98
CA CYS A 152 -40.53 -17.85 -25.14
C CYS A 152 -42.04 -17.95 -24.89
N ASP A 153 -42.79 -17.35 -25.82
CA ASP A 153 -44.26 -17.32 -25.94
C ASP A 153 -45.09 -16.78 -24.76
N CYS A 154 -45.25 -15.45 -24.71
CA CYS A 154 -46.54 -14.85 -24.29
C CYS A 154 -46.60 -13.33 -24.58
N CYS A 155 -46.71 -12.97 -25.86
CA CYS A 155 -47.48 -11.79 -26.25
C CYS A 155 -48.96 -12.18 -26.33
N ARG A 156 -49.64 -12.35 -25.20
CA ARG A 156 -51.11 -12.18 -25.08
C ARG A 156 -51.54 -12.39 -23.62
N ASN A 157 -52.30 -11.41 -23.13
CA ASN A 157 -52.98 -11.30 -21.84
C ASN A 157 -52.14 -10.78 -20.66
N GLY A 158 -52.48 -9.55 -20.27
CA GLY A 158 -51.96 -8.89 -19.10
C GLY A 158 -52.51 -9.44 -17.79
N MET A 159 -51.99 -8.84 -16.71
CA MET A 159 -52.45 -8.97 -15.32
C MET A 159 -52.34 -10.37 -14.71
N LEU A 160 -51.22 -10.62 -14.03
CA LEU A 160 -51.31 -11.11 -12.65
C LEU A 160 -50.32 -10.33 -11.78
N ARG A 161 -50.89 -9.44 -10.96
CA ARG A 161 -50.24 -8.74 -9.86
C ARG A 161 -49.57 -9.76 -8.94
N ARG A 162 -48.24 -9.84 -8.94
CA ARG A 162 -47.47 -10.34 -7.79
C ARG A 162 -46.34 -9.36 -7.48
N ASN A 163 -46.40 -8.81 -6.26
CA ASN A 163 -45.40 -7.88 -5.73
C ASN A 163 -44.04 -8.57 -5.70
N CYS A 164 -43.12 -8.15 -6.56
CA CYS A 164 -41.73 -8.52 -6.47
C CYS A 164 -41.08 -7.61 -5.42
N SER A 165 -40.83 -8.13 -4.21
CA SER A 165 -40.07 -7.41 -3.19
C SER A 165 -38.60 -7.32 -3.63
N ILE A 166 -38.17 -6.11 -3.94
CA ILE A 166 -36.79 -5.80 -4.31
C ILE A 166 -35.88 -6.11 -3.11
N LEU A 167 -34.82 -6.90 -3.37
CA LEU A 167 -33.68 -7.05 -2.47
C LEU A 167 -33.15 -5.67 -2.09
N TYR A 168 -33.38 -5.28 -0.83
CA TYR A 168 -32.83 -4.06 -0.26
C TYR A 168 -31.32 -4.28 -0.06
N ASN A 169 -30.50 -3.72 -0.95
CA ASN A 169 -29.05 -3.62 -0.74
C ASN A 169 -28.75 -2.24 -0.12
N PRO A 170 -27.96 -2.15 0.97
CA PRO A 170 -27.89 -0.94 1.76
C PRO A 170 -27.12 0.18 1.05
N LYS A 171 -27.72 1.38 1.11
CA LYS A 171 -27.18 2.72 0.85
C LYS A 171 -26.41 2.94 -0.47
N TYR A 172 -27.14 3.48 -1.45
CA TYR A 172 -26.53 4.25 -2.53
C TYR A 172 -25.67 5.38 -1.96
N LEU A 173 -24.42 5.50 -2.44
CA LEU A 173 -23.70 6.77 -2.47
C LEU A 173 -24.46 7.68 -3.44
N LEU A 174 -25.42 8.47 -2.94
CA LEU A 174 -25.90 9.65 -3.65
C LEU A 174 -24.86 10.75 -3.35
N PRO A 175 -23.91 11.03 -4.25
CA PRO A 175 -22.92 12.05 -3.99
C PRO A 175 -23.63 13.39 -3.83
N THR A 176 -23.24 14.13 -2.80
CA THR A 176 -23.62 15.54 -2.67
C THR A 176 -23.14 16.32 -3.91
N TRP A 177 -23.76 17.48 -4.20
CA TRP A 177 -23.32 18.33 -5.31
C TRP A 177 -21.80 18.64 -5.28
N PRO A 178 -21.18 18.91 -4.11
CA PRO A 178 -19.73 19.07 -4.02
C PRO A 178 -18.94 17.80 -4.34
N GLU A 179 -19.39 16.62 -3.90
CA GLU A 179 -18.73 15.34 -4.20
C GLU A 179 -18.81 14.99 -5.69
N THR A 180 -19.93 15.31 -6.35
CA THR A 180 -20.09 15.14 -7.81
C THR A 180 -19.12 16.05 -8.58
N GLY A 181 -18.96 17.30 -8.13
CA GLY A 181 -17.97 18.22 -8.70
C GLY A 181 -16.53 17.73 -8.49
N ALA A 182 -16.19 17.30 -7.28
CA ALA A 182 -14.87 16.76 -6.94
C ALA A 182 -14.54 15.50 -7.76
N HIS A 183 -15.50 14.61 -7.94
CA HIS A 183 -15.38 13.42 -8.79
C HIS A 183 -14.98 13.80 -10.22
N LEU A 184 -15.72 14.73 -10.84
CA LEU A 184 -15.43 15.19 -12.20
C LEU A 184 -14.04 15.84 -12.30
N LEU A 185 -13.65 16.64 -11.30
CA LEU A 185 -12.34 17.29 -11.26
C LEU A 185 -11.20 16.26 -11.19
N VAL A 186 -11.29 15.28 -10.28
CA VAL A 186 -10.27 14.26 -10.07
C VAL A 186 -10.15 13.34 -11.28
N THR A 187 -11.27 12.89 -11.85
CA THR A 187 -11.25 12.03 -13.04
C THR A 187 -10.68 12.76 -14.27
N ARG A 188 -11.04 14.03 -14.49
CA ARG A 188 -10.43 14.86 -15.55
C ARG A 188 -8.93 15.06 -15.33
N PHE A 189 -8.55 15.32 -14.08
CA PHE A 189 -7.15 15.46 -13.72
C PHE A 189 -6.36 14.19 -14.03
N PHE A 190 -6.79 13.01 -13.56
CA PHE A 190 -6.10 11.74 -13.86
C PHE A 190 -5.98 11.48 -15.35
N ARG A 191 -7.02 11.78 -16.14
CA ARG A 191 -6.98 11.65 -17.61
C ARG A 191 -5.91 12.55 -18.25
N SER A 192 -5.67 13.73 -17.70
CA SER A 192 -4.60 14.64 -18.18
C SER A 192 -3.22 14.32 -17.60
N PHE A 193 -3.18 13.77 -16.39
CA PHE A 193 -1.96 13.60 -15.61
C PHE A 193 -1.23 12.31 -15.97
N VAL A 194 -1.97 11.21 -16.17
CA VAL A 194 -1.41 9.89 -16.47
C VAL A 194 -1.02 9.82 -17.95
N GLN A 195 0.23 10.21 -18.24
CA GLN A 195 0.89 10.10 -19.53
C GLN A 195 1.67 8.78 -19.70
N THR A 196 2.10 8.18 -18.60
CA THR A 196 2.74 6.85 -18.53
C THR A 196 2.16 6.01 -17.38
N GLY A 197 2.22 4.67 -17.50
CA GLY A 197 1.56 3.73 -16.58
C GLY A 197 0.03 3.65 -16.76
N CYS A 198 -0.62 2.88 -15.88
CA CYS A 198 -2.07 2.68 -15.92
C CYS A 198 -2.69 2.67 -14.51
N ILE A 199 -3.71 3.49 -14.30
CA ILE A 199 -4.49 3.55 -13.05
C ILE A 199 -5.95 3.17 -13.37
N ILE A 200 -6.48 2.19 -12.64
CA ILE A 200 -7.87 1.76 -12.72
C ILE A 200 -8.58 2.07 -11.41
N LEU A 201 -9.68 2.82 -11.47
CA LEU A 201 -10.57 3.05 -10.33
C LEU A 201 -11.81 2.16 -10.48
N LEU A 202 -12.12 1.40 -9.43
CA LEU A 202 -13.30 0.56 -9.29
C LEU A 202 -14.20 1.17 -8.21
N GLU A 203 -15.37 1.69 -8.57
CA GLU A 203 -16.30 2.28 -7.60
C GLU A 203 -17.31 1.25 -7.08
N GLU A 204 -17.76 1.39 -5.83
CA GLU A 204 -18.78 0.48 -5.23
C GLU A 204 -20.14 0.47 -5.96
N GLY A 205 -20.36 1.33 -6.97
CA GLY A 205 -21.50 1.29 -7.89
C GLY A 205 -21.28 0.45 -9.17
N GLY A 206 -20.13 -0.20 -9.32
CA GLY A 206 -19.76 -0.98 -10.51
C GLY A 206 -19.15 -0.15 -11.65
N THR A 207 -18.98 1.16 -11.46
CA THR A 207 -18.32 2.03 -12.45
C THR A 207 -16.81 1.75 -12.47
N ILE A 208 -16.24 1.64 -13.67
CA ILE A 208 -14.81 1.42 -13.87
C ILE A 208 -14.23 2.58 -14.68
N PHE A 209 -13.22 3.26 -14.14
CA PHE A 209 -12.44 4.27 -14.86
C PHE A 209 -11.03 3.75 -15.11
N THR A 210 -10.59 3.79 -16.36
CA THR A 210 -9.21 3.45 -16.74
C THR A 210 -8.50 4.68 -17.27
N PHE A 211 -7.39 5.03 -16.64
CA PHE A 211 -6.48 6.10 -17.05
C PHE A 211 -5.18 5.46 -17.48
N GLN A 212 -4.93 5.40 -18.79
CA GLN A 212 -3.76 4.77 -19.36
C GLN A 212 -2.94 5.78 -20.16
N GLY A 213 -1.67 5.87 -19.80
CA GLY A 213 -0.68 6.65 -20.52
C GLY A 213 -0.34 6.05 -21.88
N ARG A 214 0.04 6.91 -22.84
CA ARG A 214 0.57 6.48 -24.15
C ARG A 214 2.08 6.25 -24.13
N ASP A 215 2.77 6.88 -23.18
CA ASP A 215 4.21 6.78 -23.02
C ASP A 215 4.58 5.47 -22.30
N ARG A 216 5.62 4.80 -22.79
CA ARG A 216 6.07 3.48 -22.31
C ARG A 216 7.13 3.55 -21.20
N LYS A 217 7.53 4.74 -20.73
CA LYS A 217 8.55 4.94 -19.68
C LYS A 217 8.22 4.17 -18.38
N CYS A 218 6.95 4.05 -18.03
CA CYS A 218 6.44 3.25 -16.93
C CYS A 218 5.39 2.27 -17.43
N SER A 219 5.62 0.97 -17.23
CA SER A 219 4.70 -0.12 -17.61
C SER A 219 3.78 -0.56 -16.46
N LEU A 220 3.90 0.05 -15.28
CA LEU A 220 3.14 -0.34 -14.10
C LEU A 220 1.64 -0.10 -14.29
N LYS A 221 0.86 -1.02 -13.73
CA LYS A 221 -0.59 -0.97 -13.70
C LYS A 221 -1.07 -1.15 -12.27
N VAL A 222 -1.97 -0.28 -11.83
CA VAL A 222 -2.56 -0.33 -10.49
C VAL A 222 -4.08 -0.26 -10.57
N SER A 223 -4.75 -1.09 -9.76
CA SER A 223 -6.21 -1.08 -9.62
C SER A 223 -6.58 -0.79 -8.17
N LEU A 224 -7.44 0.21 -7.97
CA LEU A 224 -7.89 0.64 -6.65
C LEU A 224 -9.42 0.69 -6.59
N THR A 225 -9.96 0.21 -5.48
CA THR A 225 -11.40 0.17 -5.18
C THR A 225 -11.74 1.36 -4.30
N VAL A 226 -12.54 2.28 -4.85
CA VAL A 226 -13.07 3.45 -4.14
C VAL A 226 -14.35 3.03 -3.41
N ARG A 227 -14.28 3.04 -2.08
CA ARG A 227 -15.37 2.65 -1.18
C ARG A 227 -16.22 3.84 -0.75
N ASN A 228 -15.61 5.03 -0.71
CA ASN A 228 -16.27 6.24 -0.24
C ASN A 228 -16.00 7.42 -1.19
N MET A 229 -17.04 8.18 -1.54
CA MET A 229 -16.94 9.37 -2.39
C MET A 229 -16.11 10.49 -1.76
N GLN A 230 -15.90 10.46 -0.44
CA GLN A 230 -14.95 11.33 0.26
C GLN A 230 -13.53 11.24 -0.29
N PHE A 231 -13.15 10.12 -0.91
CA PHE A 231 -11.90 9.99 -1.67
C PHE A 231 -11.72 11.15 -2.66
N TYR A 232 -12.74 11.41 -3.50
CA TYR A 232 -12.68 12.44 -4.52
C TYR A 232 -12.60 13.82 -3.92
N TRP A 233 -13.39 14.08 -2.87
CA TRP A 233 -13.38 15.36 -2.16
C TRP A 233 -12.01 15.66 -1.55
N LYS A 234 -11.41 14.70 -0.84
CA LYS A 234 -10.11 14.86 -0.20
C LYS A 234 -9.01 15.10 -1.23
N VAL A 235 -8.94 14.27 -2.27
CA VAL A 235 -7.97 14.46 -3.37
C VAL A 235 -8.17 15.83 -4.04
N ALA A 236 -9.42 16.23 -4.31
CA ALA A 236 -9.77 17.50 -4.94
C ALA A 236 -9.65 18.74 -4.03
N THR A 237 -9.26 18.61 -2.77
CA THR A 237 -9.12 19.77 -1.87
C THR A 237 -7.75 19.83 -1.21
N GLN A 238 -7.10 18.68 -1.06
CA GLN A 238 -5.86 18.52 -0.31
C GLN A 238 -4.77 17.77 -1.08
N ALA A 239 -4.96 17.48 -2.37
CA ALA A 239 -3.94 16.92 -3.25
C ALA A 239 -3.32 15.60 -2.72
N ASP A 240 -2.00 15.57 -2.56
CA ASP A 240 -1.22 14.46 -2.02
C ASP A 240 -1.59 14.12 -0.56
N LEU A 241 -1.79 15.13 0.29
CA LEU A 241 -2.27 14.95 1.66
C LEU A 241 -3.69 14.38 1.66
N GLY A 242 -4.54 14.82 0.73
CA GLY A 242 -5.88 14.29 0.55
C GLY A 242 -5.91 12.83 0.15
N LEU A 243 -5.00 12.42 -0.73
CA LEU A 243 -4.83 11.02 -1.11
C LEU A 243 -4.39 10.16 0.08
N ALA A 244 -3.39 10.63 0.85
CA ALA A 244 -2.93 9.94 2.05
C ALA A 244 -4.07 9.83 3.08
N ASP A 245 -4.78 10.92 3.33
CA ASP A 245 -5.91 10.95 4.27
C ASP A 245 -7.04 10.01 3.85
N ALA A 246 -7.34 9.93 2.54
CA ALA A 246 -8.33 9.01 2.01
C ALA A 246 -7.91 7.53 2.22
N PHE A 247 -6.62 7.21 2.03
CA PHE A 247 -6.10 5.87 2.29
C PHE A 247 -6.18 5.52 3.78
N ILE A 248 -5.75 6.45 4.63
CA ILE A 248 -5.74 6.31 6.09
C ILE A 248 -7.15 6.12 6.67
N HIS A 249 -8.16 6.76 6.09
CA HIS A 249 -9.56 6.58 6.50
C HIS A 249 -10.23 5.37 5.86
N GLY A 250 -9.56 4.66 4.94
CA GLY A 250 -10.12 3.50 4.26
C GLY A 250 -11.14 3.86 3.17
N ASP A 251 -11.12 5.11 2.68
CA ASP A 251 -12.01 5.57 1.61
C ASP A 251 -11.73 4.86 0.28
N PHE A 252 -10.51 4.33 0.12
CA PHE A 252 -10.16 3.42 -0.97
C PHE A 252 -9.16 2.35 -0.51
N SER A 253 -9.06 1.27 -1.29
CA SER A 253 -8.09 0.19 -1.08
C SER A 253 -7.56 -0.32 -2.41
N PHE A 254 -6.44 -1.04 -2.41
CA PHE A 254 -5.90 -1.64 -3.63
C PHE A 254 -6.35 -3.08 -3.81
N VAL A 255 -6.52 -3.49 -5.08
CA VAL A 255 -6.72 -4.91 -5.44
C VAL A 255 -5.47 -5.72 -5.06
N ASP A 256 -4.30 -5.21 -5.44
CA ASP A 256 -3.01 -5.70 -4.95
C ASP A 256 -2.68 -5.02 -3.61
N LYS A 257 -2.78 -5.79 -2.53
CA LYS A 257 -2.55 -5.28 -1.17
C LYS A 257 -1.08 -5.05 -0.82
N ASN A 258 -0.16 -5.63 -1.59
CA ASN A 258 1.27 -5.63 -1.26
C ASN A 258 2.02 -4.52 -2.00
N ASP A 259 1.75 -4.38 -3.30
CA ASP A 259 2.47 -3.44 -4.17
C ASP A 259 1.58 -2.37 -4.78
N GLY A 260 0.25 -2.42 -4.56
CA GLY A 260 -0.69 -1.47 -5.16
C GLY A 260 -0.36 -0.01 -4.83
N LEU A 261 -0.10 0.31 -3.56
CA LEU A 261 0.24 1.68 -3.15
C LEU A 261 1.62 2.10 -3.66
N LEU A 262 2.62 1.23 -3.51
CA LEU A 262 3.97 1.43 -4.05
C LEU A 262 3.91 1.77 -5.54
N ASN A 263 3.20 0.96 -6.33
CA ASN A 263 3.07 1.14 -7.77
C ASN A 263 2.32 2.41 -8.13
N LEU A 264 1.27 2.79 -7.38
CA LEU A 264 0.56 4.06 -7.59
C LEU A 264 1.51 5.25 -7.45
N ILE A 265 2.31 5.26 -6.37
CA ILE A 265 3.24 6.36 -6.09
C ILE A 265 4.37 6.39 -7.14
N THR A 266 4.90 5.23 -7.53
CA THR A 266 5.89 5.13 -8.63
C THR A 266 5.32 5.67 -9.95
N ILE A 267 4.05 5.39 -10.28
CA ILE A 267 3.39 5.97 -11.46
C ILE A 267 3.32 7.51 -11.33
N PHE A 268 2.98 8.05 -10.16
CA PHE A 268 2.95 9.51 -9.97
C PHE A 268 4.31 10.17 -10.14
N ILE A 269 5.37 9.57 -9.58
CA ILE A 269 6.75 10.04 -9.75
C ILE A 269 7.12 10.06 -11.23
N ALA A 270 6.90 8.96 -11.95
CA ALA A 270 7.23 8.85 -13.37
C ALA A 270 6.51 9.92 -14.23
N ASN A 271 5.25 10.20 -13.94
CA ASN A 271 4.46 11.23 -14.63
C ASN A 271 4.90 12.67 -14.28
N ARG A 272 5.32 12.91 -13.04
CA ARG A 272 5.89 14.21 -12.63
C ARG A 272 7.16 14.51 -13.42
N GLU A 273 8.08 13.57 -13.50
CA GLU A 273 9.32 13.72 -14.27
C GLU A 273 9.07 13.99 -15.76
N LEU A 274 8.09 13.30 -16.37
CA LEU A 274 7.72 13.55 -17.76
C LEU A 274 7.20 14.98 -17.96
N LYS A 275 6.37 15.49 -17.04
CA LYS A 275 5.87 16.87 -17.14
C LYS A 275 6.96 17.92 -16.97
N GLU A 276 7.87 17.74 -16.02
CA GLU A 276 9.01 18.63 -15.82
C GLU A 276 9.92 18.69 -17.05
N SER A 277 10.09 17.56 -17.77
CA SER A 277 10.87 17.52 -19.02
C SER A 277 10.23 18.25 -20.20
N VAL A 278 8.89 18.41 -20.21
CA VAL A 278 8.14 19.01 -21.34
C VAL A 278 7.86 20.51 -21.11
N LYS A 279 7.64 20.95 -19.86
CA LYS A 279 7.45 22.36 -19.51
C LYS A 279 8.02 22.67 -18.12
N PRO A 280 9.14 23.40 -18.00
CA PRO A 280 9.58 23.92 -16.70
C PRO A 280 8.62 25.04 -16.27
N THR A 281 7.58 24.70 -15.50
CA THR A 281 6.66 25.67 -14.90
C THR A 281 6.93 25.80 -13.40
N SER A 282 6.81 27.04 -12.89
CA SER A 282 6.84 27.49 -11.50
C SER A 282 7.34 26.49 -10.43
N LYS A 283 8.54 26.77 -9.88
CA LYS A 283 9.36 26.00 -8.93
C LYS A 283 8.74 25.66 -7.54
N TYR A 284 7.42 25.85 -7.33
CA TYR A 284 6.82 25.81 -5.97
C TYR A 284 5.54 24.97 -5.86
N ARG A 285 5.32 23.98 -6.73
CA ARG A 285 4.02 23.29 -6.79
C ARG A 285 4.18 21.78 -6.95
N GLY A 286 3.59 21.02 -6.04
CA GLY A 286 3.44 19.57 -6.17
C GLY A 286 2.66 19.16 -7.44
N TRP A 287 2.47 17.85 -7.64
CA TRP A 287 1.88 17.26 -8.86
C TRP A 287 0.46 17.76 -9.23
N TRP A 288 -0.21 18.47 -8.32
CA TRP A 288 -1.48 19.15 -8.55
C TRP A 288 -1.63 20.40 -7.65
N THR A 289 -2.25 21.47 -8.15
CA THR A 289 -2.70 22.62 -7.35
C THR A 289 -4.22 22.55 -7.21
N PRO A 290 -4.75 22.53 -5.97
CA PRO A 290 -6.18 22.59 -5.79
C PRO A 290 -6.81 23.88 -6.32
N VAL A 291 -7.87 23.74 -7.12
CA VAL A 291 -8.56 24.84 -7.79
C VAL A 291 -9.66 25.46 -6.90
N ILE A 292 -9.94 24.86 -5.74
CA ILE A 292 -11.05 25.25 -4.86
C ILE A 292 -10.55 26.12 -3.69
N PHE A 293 -11.25 27.21 -3.39
CA PHE A 293 -10.96 28.18 -2.32
C PHE A 293 -10.77 27.55 -0.91
N THR A 294 -11.34 26.36 -0.66
CA THR A 294 -11.15 25.57 0.60
C THR A 294 -9.72 25.04 0.78
N ALA A 295 -8.95 24.95 -0.29
CA ALA A 295 -7.54 24.61 -0.22
C ALA A 295 -6.72 25.71 0.47
N ALA A 296 -7.16 26.97 0.47
CA ALA A 296 -6.49 28.04 1.20
C ALA A 296 -6.56 27.84 2.72
N LEU A 297 -7.73 27.45 3.27
CA LEU A 297 -7.86 27.15 4.71
C LEU A 297 -7.09 25.87 5.11
N SER A 298 -7.15 24.85 4.27
CA SER A 298 -6.40 23.60 4.47
C SER A 298 -4.89 23.87 4.46
N SER A 299 -4.42 24.64 3.48
CA SER A 299 -3.02 25.04 3.35
C SER A 299 -2.58 25.94 4.52
N ALA A 300 -3.44 26.84 5.00
CA ALA A 300 -3.14 27.69 6.16
C ALA A 300 -3.01 26.86 7.47
N LYS A 301 -3.88 25.85 7.67
CA LYS A 301 -3.77 24.92 8.80
C LYS A 301 -2.44 24.17 8.77
N TYR A 302 -2.08 23.57 7.63
CA TYR A 302 -0.82 22.82 7.52
C TYR A 302 0.40 23.73 7.61
N PHE A 303 0.32 24.94 7.05
CA PHE A 303 1.38 25.96 7.16
C PHE A 303 1.61 26.40 8.61
N TYR A 304 0.54 26.68 9.37
CA TYR A 304 0.65 27.05 10.78
C TYR A 304 1.25 25.91 11.62
N ARG A 305 0.82 24.66 11.40
CA ARG A 305 1.42 23.48 12.06
C ARG A 305 2.89 23.30 11.68
N HIS A 306 3.27 23.60 10.43
CA HIS A 306 4.65 23.48 10.00
C HIS A 306 5.55 24.49 10.72
N ILE A 307 5.12 25.76 10.82
CA ILE A 307 5.86 26.79 11.56
C ILE A 307 5.97 26.45 13.05
N SER A 308 4.90 25.95 13.68
CA SER A 308 4.94 25.63 15.11
C SER A 308 5.80 24.40 15.46
N ASN A 309 6.19 23.60 14.46
CA ASN A 309 7.04 22.42 14.62
C ASN A 309 8.52 22.70 14.26
N GLN A 310 8.99 23.95 14.21
CA GLN A 310 10.42 24.25 14.02
C GLN A 310 11.29 23.69 15.17
N ASN A 311 12.52 23.23 14.87
CA ASN A 311 13.38 22.49 15.80
C ASN A 311 14.22 23.39 16.74
N THR A 312 13.57 24.35 17.41
CA THR A 312 14.18 25.04 18.56
C THR A 312 14.51 24.03 19.66
N LEU A 313 15.38 24.38 20.62
CA LEU A 313 15.81 23.48 21.72
C LEU A 313 14.63 22.78 22.43
N THR A 314 13.60 23.53 22.82
CA THR A 314 12.44 22.97 23.52
C THR A 314 11.51 22.17 22.60
N GLN A 315 11.39 22.58 21.34
CA GLN A 315 10.47 21.96 20.39
C GLN A 315 11.04 20.70 19.74
N ALA A 316 12.37 20.62 19.55
CA ALA A 316 13.05 19.45 19.02
C ALA A 316 12.72 18.20 19.85
N ARG A 317 12.83 18.27 21.18
CA ARG A 317 12.44 17.16 22.09
C ARG A 317 10.97 16.73 21.92
N ARG A 318 10.06 17.69 21.75
CA ARG A 318 8.62 17.41 21.52
C ARG A 318 8.38 16.74 20.16
N ASN A 319 9.13 17.13 19.14
CA ASN A 319 9.03 16.53 17.80
C ASN A 319 9.54 15.09 17.81
N ILE A 320 10.70 14.84 18.44
CA ILE A 320 11.29 13.51 18.56
C ILE A 320 10.40 12.56 19.40
N SER A 321 9.97 12.98 20.58
CA SER A 321 9.12 12.14 21.46
C SER A 321 7.83 11.68 20.78
N ARG A 322 7.18 12.53 19.97
CA ARG A 322 5.95 12.16 19.24
C ARG A 322 6.08 10.93 18.32
N HIS A 323 7.28 10.66 17.80
CA HIS A 323 7.51 9.51 16.92
C HIS A 323 8.22 8.36 17.64
N TYR A 324 9.26 8.66 18.40
CA TYR A 324 10.15 7.64 18.97
C TYR A 324 9.67 7.12 20.33
N ASP A 325 8.84 7.87 21.06
CA ASP A 325 8.27 7.44 22.34
C ASP A 325 6.87 6.81 22.16
N VAL A 326 6.54 6.32 20.96
CA VAL A 326 5.23 5.70 20.68
C VAL A 326 5.10 4.36 21.41
N SER A 327 6.05 3.44 21.20
CA SER A 327 6.12 2.15 21.92
C SER A 327 7.31 1.32 21.42
N ASN A 328 8.23 0.96 22.30
CA ASN A 328 9.32 0.03 21.98
C ASN A 328 8.80 -1.33 21.50
N GLU A 329 7.69 -1.81 22.07
CA GLU A 329 7.04 -3.07 21.67
C GLU A 329 6.58 -2.99 20.21
N LEU A 330 5.94 -1.88 19.82
CA LEU A 330 5.55 -1.66 18.42
C LEU A 330 6.76 -1.73 17.47
N PHE A 331 7.84 -1.01 17.78
CA PHE A 331 9.05 -1.00 16.94
C PHE A 331 9.64 -2.41 16.80
N SER A 332 9.68 -3.18 17.89
CA SER A 332 10.18 -4.56 17.87
C SER A 332 9.39 -5.51 16.96
N LEU A 333 8.13 -5.18 16.64
CA LEU A 333 7.29 -6.01 15.75
C LEU A 333 7.63 -5.86 14.27
N PHE A 334 8.42 -4.87 13.87
CA PHE A 334 8.78 -4.70 12.46
C PHE A 334 10.27 -4.48 12.20
N LEU A 335 11.02 -3.99 13.18
CA LEU A 335 12.49 -3.97 13.13
C LEU A 335 13.07 -5.38 13.31
N ASP A 336 14.36 -5.52 13.05
CA ASP A 336 15.13 -6.71 13.42
C ASP A 336 15.52 -6.68 14.92
N GLU A 337 16.15 -7.74 15.43
CA GLU A 337 16.46 -7.88 16.87
C GLU A 337 17.49 -6.87 17.39
N THR A 338 18.19 -6.16 16.49
CA THR A 338 19.06 -5.05 16.88
C THR A 338 18.29 -3.79 17.23
N MET A 339 17.00 -3.67 16.86
CA MET A 339 16.19 -2.44 16.97
C MET A 339 16.78 -1.28 16.17
N THR A 340 17.35 -1.55 14.99
CA THR A 340 17.95 -0.50 14.14
C THR A 340 16.92 0.10 13.19
N TYR A 341 16.52 1.35 13.46
CA TYR A 341 15.57 2.09 12.64
C TYR A 341 16.27 3.08 11.68
N SER A 342 17.08 2.53 10.79
CA SER A 342 17.79 3.25 9.73
C SER A 342 18.06 2.31 8.55
N CYS A 343 18.51 2.85 7.41
CA CYS A 343 18.90 2.06 6.24
C CYS A 343 19.91 0.95 6.61
N ALA A 344 19.66 -0.27 6.15
CA ALA A 344 20.62 -1.38 6.18
C ALA A 344 21.49 -1.40 4.92
N ILE A 345 22.50 -2.28 4.83
CA ILE A 345 23.28 -2.50 3.60
C ILE A 345 23.18 -3.99 3.24
N PHE A 346 22.49 -4.29 2.13
CA PHE A 346 22.23 -5.67 1.66
C PHE A 346 23.30 -6.14 0.65
N LYS A 347 23.71 -7.41 0.74
CA LYS A 347 24.48 -8.09 -0.31
C LYS A 347 23.59 -8.65 -1.43
N SER A 348 22.37 -9.04 -1.07
CA SER A 348 21.35 -9.57 -1.98
C SER A 348 19.95 -9.21 -1.50
N GLU A 349 18.96 -9.22 -2.38
CA GLU A 349 17.58 -8.84 -2.03
C GLU A 349 16.96 -9.74 -0.94
N ASP A 350 17.25 -11.04 -0.96
CA ASP A 350 16.66 -12.01 -0.02
C ASP A 350 17.41 -12.16 1.31
N GLU A 351 18.43 -11.33 1.54
CA GLU A 351 19.24 -11.41 2.75
C GLU A 351 18.44 -10.99 4.00
N ASP A 352 18.78 -11.60 5.14
CA ASP A 352 18.15 -11.27 6.41
C ASP A 352 18.42 -9.82 6.82
N LEU A 353 17.40 -9.17 7.40
CA LEU A 353 17.47 -7.75 7.75
C LEU A 353 18.53 -7.51 8.84
N LYS A 354 18.69 -8.42 9.80
CA LYS A 354 19.68 -8.30 10.87
C LYS A 354 21.09 -8.31 10.29
N ASP A 355 21.38 -9.27 9.40
CA ASP A 355 22.70 -9.39 8.77
C ASP A 355 23.04 -8.16 7.92
N ALA A 356 22.03 -7.57 7.27
CA ALA A 356 22.18 -6.32 6.53
C ALA A 356 22.40 -5.10 7.44
N GLN A 357 21.78 -5.06 8.63
CA GLN A 357 21.99 -4.00 9.62
C GLN A 357 23.37 -4.09 10.27
N LEU A 358 23.80 -5.28 10.67
CA LEU A 358 25.14 -5.51 11.23
C LEU A 358 26.23 -5.14 10.23
N ARG A 359 26.03 -5.46 8.94
CA ARG A 359 26.94 -5.01 7.88
C ARG A 359 26.98 -3.51 7.73
N LYS A 360 25.83 -2.83 7.79
CA LYS A 360 25.79 -1.37 7.76
C LYS A 360 26.64 -0.78 8.88
N ILE A 361 26.55 -1.36 10.09
CA ILE A 361 27.33 -0.93 11.24
C ILE A 361 28.83 -1.16 11.01
N ASP A 362 29.23 -2.36 10.57
CA ASP A 362 30.63 -2.68 10.24
C ASP A 362 31.22 -1.73 9.18
N VAL A 363 30.48 -1.47 8.09
CA VAL A 363 30.90 -0.52 7.06
C VAL A 363 31.13 0.87 7.66
N LEU A 364 30.25 1.33 8.54
CA LEU A 364 30.37 2.64 9.16
C LEU A 364 31.53 2.72 10.16
N ILE A 365 31.78 1.66 10.95
CA ILE A 365 32.93 1.53 11.85
C ILE A 365 34.25 1.63 11.06
N ARG A 366 34.35 0.89 9.94
CA ARG A 366 35.53 0.92 9.07
C ARG A 366 35.73 2.28 8.39
N LYS A 367 34.66 2.85 7.84
CA LYS A 367 34.69 4.20 7.23
C LYS A 367 35.12 5.27 8.23
N ALA A 368 34.61 5.21 9.45
CA ALA A 368 34.99 6.10 10.52
C ALA A 368 36.35 5.75 11.16
N LYS A 369 37.06 4.71 10.68
CA LYS A 369 38.36 4.26 11.22
C LYS A 369 38.36 4.20 12.75
N VAL A 370 37.33 3.57 13.32
CA VAL A 370 37.21 3.40 14.77
C VAL A 370 38.25 2.39 15.24
N GLY A 371 38.79 2.62 16.44
CA GLY A 371 39.87 1.85 17.03
C GLY A 371 39.75 1.89 18.55
N LYS A 372 40.45 0.98 19.23
CA LYS A 372 40.32 0.76 20.67
C LYS A 372 40.60 2.00 21.53
N GLU A 373 41.57 2.82 21.12
CA GLU A 373 42.00 4.00 21.89
C GLU A 373 41.06 5.20 21.71
N HIS A 374 40.09 5.13 20.79
CA HIS A 374 39.21 6.25 20.49
C HIS A 374 38.08 6.40 21.52
N HIS A 375 37.69 7.65 21.78
CA HIS A 375 36.43 7.99 22.44
C HIS A 375 35.42 8.47 21.39
N ILE A 376 34.33 7.71 21.24
CA ILE A 376 33.27 7.95 20.27
C ILE A 376 32.12 8.76 20.89
N LEU A 377 31.61 9.74 20.16
CA LEU A 377 30.31 10.36 20.40
C LEU A 377 29.31 9.92 19.33
N GLU A 378 28.19 9.32 19.70
CA GLU A 378 27.05 9.16 18.79
C GLU A 378 25.96 10.18 19.10
N ILE A 379 25.59 10.98 18.09
CA ILE A 379 24.48 11.93 18.17
C ILE A 379 23.22 11.26 17.63
N GLY A 380 22.30 10.92 18.54
CA GLY A 380 21.07 10.20 18.22
C GLY A 380 21.26 8.68 18.18
N PHE A 381 21.69 8.07 19.29
CA PHE A 381 22.05 6.63 19.35
C PHE A 381 20.88 5.64 19.18
N GLY A 382 19.64 6.12 19.01
CA GLY A 382 18.45 5.28 18.87
C GLY A 382 18.30 4.29 20.04
N TRP A 383 18.12 3.01 19.73
CA TRP A 383 18.03 1.93 20.72
C TRP A 383 19.39 1.31 21.10
N GLY A 384 20.51 1.97 20.75
CA GLY A 384 21.86 1.58 21.16
C GLY A 384 22.49 0.46 20.33
N SER A 385 21.97 0.16 19.15
CA SER A 385 22.49 -0.93 18.30
C SER A 385 23.92 -0.69 17.83
N PHE A 386 24.23 0.51 17.34
CA PHE A 386 25.58 0.91 16.95
C PHE A 386 26.53 0.92 18.15
N ALA A 387 26.09 1.52 19.29
CA ALA A 387 26.85 1.58 20.53
C ALA A 387 27.39 0.22 21.00
N MET A 388 26.50 -0.78 21.08
CA MET A 388 26.89 -2.12 21.51
C MET A 388 27.85 -2.78 20.54
N GLU A 389 27.62 -2.62 19.23
CA GLU A 389 28.41 -3.31 18.22
C GLU A 389 29.81 -2.70 18.08
N VAL A 390 29.92 -1.36 18.06
CA VAL A 390 31.23 -0.70 17.96
C VAL A 390 32.12 -0.99 19.16
N VAL A 391 31.56 -1.01 20.37
CA VAL A 391 32.32 -1.33 21.59
C VAL A 391 32.69 -2.81 21.63
N LYS A 392 31.81 -3.73 21.21
CA LYS A 392 32.15 -5.16 21.12
C LYS A 392 33.28 -5.43 20.13
N GLN A 393 33.27 -4.77 18.98
CA GLN A 393 34.25 -5.00 17.93
C GLN A 393 35.61 -4.36 18.24
N THR A 394 35.62 -3.20 18.89
CA THR A 394 36.84 -2.38 19.01
C THR A 394 37.34 -2.19 20.44
N GLY A 395 36.47 -2.34 21.45
CA GLY A 395 36.78 -2.00 22.84
C GLY A 395 36.94 -0.50 23.11
N CYS A 396 36.44 0.36 22.21
CA CYS A 396 36.53 1.81 22.35
C CYS A 396 35.66 2.35 23.50
N LYS A 397 36.00 3.55 23.98
CA LYS A 397 35.11 4.29 24.89
C LYS A 397 33.99 4.94 24.09
N TYR A 398 32.78 4.95 24.64
CA TYR A 398 31.62 5.42 23.89
C TYR A 398 30.70 6.32 24.76
N THR A 399 30.27 7.43 24.17
CA THR A 399 29.20 8.30 24.68
C THR A 399 28.11 8.43 23.63
N GLY A 400 26.86 8.16 23.99
CA GLY A 400 25.70 8.39 23.13
C GLY A 400 24.78 9.45 23.74
N ILE A 401 24.26 10.34 22.90
CA ILE A 401 23.18 11.26 23.28
C ILE A 401 21.86 10.99 22.52
N THR A 402 20.73 11.18 23.20
CA THR A 402 19.38 11.12 22.61
C THR A 402 18.47 12.16 23.26
N LEU A 403 17.34 12.46 22.60
CA LEU A 403 16.24 13.25 23.13
C LEU A 403 15.03 12.40 23.58
N SER A 404 15.07 11.08 23.35
CA SER A 404 13.99 10.13 23.71
C SER A 404 14.31 9.40 25.02
N GLU A 405 13.39 9.50 25.99
CA GLU A 405 13.50 8.79 27.26
C GLU A 405 13.33 7.27 27.08
N GLN A 406 12.42 6.85 26.20
CA GLN A 406 12.19 5.41 25.93
C GLN A 406 13.39 4.74 25.26
N GLN A 407 14.07 5.46 24.37
CA GLN A 407 15.32 4.99 23.75
C GLN A 407 16.44 4.87 24.78
N LEU A 408 16.59 5.87 25.65
CA LEU A 408 17.59 5.85 26.71
C LEU A 408 17.39 4.66 27.65
N GLU A 409 16.18 4.48 28.17
CA GLU A 409 15.86 3.39 29.09
C GLU A 409 16.13 2.02 28.44
N TYR A 410 15.66 1.83 27.20
CA TYR A 410 15.87 0.58 26.46
C TYR A 410 17.35 0.30 26.20
N ALA A 411 18.10 1.30 25.73
CA ALA A 411 19.51 1.14 25.41
C ALA A 411 20.34 0.84 26.66
N GLN A 412 20.06 1.51 27.79
CA GLN A 412 20.72 1.25 29.08
C GLN A 412 20.48 -0.18 29.55
N LEU A 413 19.24 -0.68 29.45
CA LEU A 413 18.91 -2.05 29.80
C LEU A 413 19.70 -3.05 28.95
N ARG A 414 19.74 -2.84 27.62
CA ARG A 414 20.44 -3.71 26.66
C ARG A 414 21.95 -3.73 26.90
N VAL A 415 22.54 -2.56 27.16
CA VAL A 415 23.97 -2.43 27.47
C VAL A 415 24.34 -3.13 28.77
N LYS A 416 23.51 -2.99 29.82
CA LYS A 416 23.70 -3.70 31.09
C LYS A 416 23.59 -5.22 30.92
N GLN A 417 22.62 -5.70 30.14
CA GLN A 417 22.47 -7.13 29.82
C GLN A 417 23.67 -7.68 29.05
N ALA A 418 24.31 -6.85 28.22
CA ALA A 418 25.51 -7.21 27.47
C ALA A 418 26.82 -7.07 28.28
N GLY A 419 26.76 -6.54 29.52
CA GLY A 419 27.95 -6.29 30.35
C GLY A 419 28.86 -5.18 29.85
N LEU A 420 28.32 -4.21 29.09
CA LEU A 420 29.09 -3.13 28.45
C LEU A 420 28.96 -1.76 29.15
N GLN A 421 28.29 -1.70 30.29
CA GLN A 421 27.95 -0.45 30.99
C GLN A 421 29.18 0.36 31.43
N ASP A 422 30.34 -0.27 31.59
CA ASP A 422 31.57 0.41 32.00
C ASP A 422 32.26 1.15 30.85
N GLN A 423 31.91 0.82 29.60
CA GLN A 423 32.49 1.41 28.37
C GLN A 423 31.51 2.36 27.66
N ILE A 424 30.21 2.18 27.87
CA ILE A 424 29.14 2.92 27.19
C ILE A 424 28.42 3.85 28.18
N THR A 425 28.49 5.15 27.91
CA THR A 425 27.72 6.17 28.63
C THR A 425 26.59 6.70 27.74
N PHE A 426 25.34 6.67 28.23
CA PHE A 426 24.20 7.27 27.53
C PHE A 426 23.64 8.47 28.30
N ILE A 427 23.33 9.55 27.57
CA ILE A 427 22.87 10.82 28.14
C ILE A 427 21.61 11.30 27.42
N LEU A 428 20.59 11.70 28.19
CA LEU A 428 19.45 12.45 27.66
C LEU A 428 19.87 13.91 27.48
N CYS A 429 20.26 14.29 26.26
CA CYS A 429 20.87 15.58 25.99
C CYS A 429 20.66 16.02 24.54
N ASP A 430 20.41 17.31 24.34
CA ASP A 430 20.44 17.92 23.01
C ASP A 430 21.91 18.12 22.57
N TYR A 431 22.21 17.87 21.29
CA TYR A 431 23.58 17.99 20.78
C TYR A 431 24.16 19.42 20.95
N ARG A 432 23.30 20.45 20.98
CA ARG A 432 23.70 21.85 21.21
C ARG A 432 24.18 22.09 22.63
N GLN A 433 23.94 21.15 23.53
CA GLN A 433 24.24 21.23 24.96
C GLN A 433 25.21 20.13 25.42
N ILE A 434 25.92 19.50 24.48
CA ILE A 434 26.93 18.49 24.82
C ILE A 434 27.92 19.10 25.82
N PRO A 435 28.17 18.43 26.97
CA PRO A 435 29.12 18.93 27.94
C PRO A 435 30.49 19.17 27.31
N SER A 436 30.98 20.42 27.35
CA SER A 436 32.18 20.88 26.65
C SER A 436 33.52 20.39 27.23
N LYS A 437 33.49 19.45 28.19
CA LYS A 437 34.68 19.03 28.92
C LYS A 437 35.54 18.02 28.15
N ASP A 438 34.91 17.15 27.36
CA ASP A 438 35.61 16.08 26.65
C ASP A 438 35.49 16.27 25.13
N LYS A 439 36.61 16.10 24.44
CA LYS A 439 36.68 16.02 22.98
C LYS A 439 36.60 14.56 22.55
N TYR A 440 36.05 14.32 21.38
CA TYR A 440 35.82 12.98 20.83
C TYR A 440 36.67 12.75 19.59
N ASP A 441 37.22 11.55 19.48
CA ASP A 441 38.01 11.16 18.31
C ASP A 441 37.15 10.86 17.11
N ARG A 442 35.92 10.37 17.33
CA ARG A 442 34.94 10.14 16.28
C ARG A 442 33.59 10.65 16.71
N ILE A 443 32.91 11.33 15.81
CA ILE A 443 31.48 11.63 15.96
C ILE A 443 30.73 10.83 14.91
N ILE A 444 29.71 10.08 15.34
CA ILE A 444 28.83 9.30 14.47
C ILE A 444 27.42 9.88 14.60
N SER A 445 26.70 10.03 13.50
CA SER A 445 25.30 10.50 13.51
C SER A 445 24.52 9.84 12.39
N ILE A 446 23.56 8.98 12.74
CA ILE A 446 22.78 8.17 11.80
C ILE A 446 21.31 8.60 11.86
N GLY A 447 20.77 9.10 10.75
CA GLY A 447 19.34 9.46 10.65
C GLY A 447 18.90 10.61 11.57
N MET A 448 19.85 11.46 12.00
CA MET A 448 19.60 12.54 12.95
C MET A 448 19.47 13.91 12.27
N ILE A 449 20.31 14.22 11.27
CA ILE A 449 20.37 15.56 10.64
C ILE A 449 19.05 15.94 9.95
N GLU A 450 18.23 14.96 9.56
CA GLU A 450 16.87 15.13 9.04
C GLU A 450 15.94 15.82 10.05
N HIS A 451 16.28 15.79 11.35
CA HIS A 451 15.53 16.42 12.45
C HIS A 451 16.18 17.72 12.95
N VAL A 452 17.31 18.15 12.37
CA VAL A 452 17.96 19.43 12.72
C VAL A 452 17.16 20.59 12.12
N GLY A 453 16.72 20.47 10.87
CA GLY A 453 16.02 21.53 10.15
C GLY A 453 16.95 22.50 9.43
N HIS A 454 16.42 23.17 8.40
CA HIS A 454 17.21 23.99 7.48
C HIS A 454 18.04 25.08 8.18
N ASP A 455 17.46 25.78 9.15
CA ASP A 455 18.07 26.98 9.76
C ASP A 455 19.16 26.65 10.80
N TYR A 456 19.28 25.38 11.21
CA TYR A 456 20.16 24.96 12.31
C TYR A 456 21.33 24.08 11.85
N MET A 457 21.52 23.88 10.54
CA MET A 457 22.58 22.99 10.03
C MET A 457 23.98 23.57 10.29
N GLU A 458 24.19 24.88 10.18
CA GLU A 458 25.44 25.54 10.54
C GLU A 458 25.78 25.34 12.02
N GLU A 459 24.78 25.47 12.90
CA GLU A 459 24.93 25.24 14.34
C GLU A 459 25.30 23.78 14.60
N PHE A 460 24.65 22.83 13.93
CA PHE A 460 25.00 21.40 14.02
C PHE A 460 26.47 21.12 13.68
N PHE A 461 26.97 21.64 12.57
CA PHE A 461 28.38 21.46 12.20
C PHE A 461 29.32 22.21 13.15
N THR A 462 28.92 23.38 13.66
CA THR A 462 29.70 24.13 14.67
C THR A 462 29.85 23.32 15.97
N CYS A 463 28.78 22.67 16.43
CA CYS A 463 28.82 21.79 17.60
C CYS A 463 29.73 20.57 17.35
N CYS A 464 29.64 19.95 16.17
CA CYS A 464 30.50 18.81 15.81
C CYS A 464 31.98 19.21 15.75
N GLU A 465 32.31 20.32 15.08
CA GLU A 465 33.68 20.86 15.00
C GLU A 465 34.23 21.14 16.40
N SER A 466 33.40 21.73 17.28
CA SER A 466 33.77 22.05 18.66
C SER A 466 33.90 20.82 19.55
N ALA A 467 33.29 19.69 19.21
CA ALA A 467 33.37 18.46 19.98
C ALA A 467 34.49 17.51 19.52
N LEU A 468 35.02 17.67 18.29
CA LEU A 468 36.08 16.80 17.75
C LEU A 468 37.48 17.15 18.30
N THR A 469 38.31 16.12 18.55
CA THR A 469 39.79 16.23 18.67
C THR A 469 40.39 16.65 17.33
N GLU A 470 41.62 17.17 17.27
CA GLU A 470 42.21 17.74 16.03
C GLU A 470 42.23 16.73 14.87
N ASP A 471 42.62 15.48 15.13
CA ASP A 471 42.64 14.38 14.15
C ASP A 471 41.30 13.62 14.05
N GLY A 472 40.25 14.15 14.66
CA GLY A 472 38.95 13.50 14.73
C GLY A 472 38.22 13.42 13.39
N LEU A 473 37.31 12.43 13.27
CA LEU A 473 36.46 12.22 12.10
C LEU A 473 34.98 12.32 12.47
N LEU A 474 34.19 12.93 11.59
CA LEU A 474 32.73 12.93 11.65
C LEU A 474 32.17 11.98 10.59
N ALA A 475 31.35 11.01 10.96
CA ALA A 475 30.63 10.15 10.02
C ALA A 475 29.12 10.40 10.13
N LEU A 476 28.52 10.89 9.04
CA LEU A 476 27.09 11.14 8.94
C LEU A 476 26.43 10.10 8.04
N GLN A 477 25.30 9.55 8.47
CA GLN A 477 24.35 8.87 7.60
C GLN A 477 23.03 9.65 7.56
N PHE A 478 22.51 9.98 6.38
CA PHE A 478 21.27 10.74 6.25
C PHE A 478 20.54 10.55 4.92
N VAL A 479 19.21 10.57 5.01
CA VAL A 479 18.31 10.63 3.88
C VAL A 479 18.32 12.04 3.28
N SER A 480 18.27 12.14 1.96
CA SER A 480 18.44 13.40 1.27
C SER A 480 17.51 13.59 0.08
N MET A 481 17.15 14.84 -0.13
CA MET A 481 16.40 15.31 -1.29
C MET A 481 17.37 15.77 -2.39
N PRO A 482 17.10 15.49 -3.68
CA PRO A 482 17.85 16.08 -4.78
C PRO A 482 17.82 17.61 -4.72
N ASP A 483 18.94 18.25 -5.05
CA ASP A 483 19.12 19.70 -4.91
C ASP A 483 18.05 20.51 -5.66
N GLY A 484 17.67 20.08 -6.87
CA GLY A 484 16.65 20.75 -7.67
C GLY A 484 15.24 20.76 -7.03
N SER A 485 14.97 19.85 -6.10
CA SER A 485 13.67 19.71 -5.43
C SER A 485 13.70 20.16 -3.97
N TYR A 486 14.87 20.55 -3.44
CA TYR A 486 15.05 20.83 -2.02
C TYR A 486 14.27 22.06 -1.54
N ASP A 487 14.35 23.17 -2.27
CA ASP A 487 13.65 24.41 -1.93
C ASP A 487 12.12 24.23 -1.95
N GLU A 488 11.60 23.47 -2.92
CA GLU A 488 10.17 23.13 -2.94
C GLU A 488 9.81 22.26 -1.73
N TYR A 489 10.58 21.20 -1.49
CA TYR A 489 10.32 20.25 -0.42
C TYR A 489 10.34 20.92 0.97
N ARG A 490 11.31 21.80 1.25
CA ARG A 490 11.44 22.43 2.57
C ARG A 490 10.22 23.29 2.91
N HIS A 491 9.65 23.99 1.94
CA HIS A 491 8.45 24.81 2.13
C HIS A 491 7.14 24.03 2.00
N SER A 492 7.19 22.84 1.39
CA SER A 492 6.00 22.01 1.24
C SER A 492 5.56 21.41 2.58
N THR A 493 4.24 21.39 2.78
CA THR A 493 3.58 20.53 3.75
C THR A 493 3.34 19.19 3.06
N GLY A 494 3.77 18.08 3.64
CA GLY A 494 3.65 16.77 3.01
C GLY A 494 3.36 15.67 4.02
N PHE A 495 2.96 14.51 3.52
CA PHE A 495 2.54 13.36 4.33
C PHE A 495 3.53 13.05 5.47
N ILE A 496 4.84 13.04 5.17
CA ILE A 496 5.87 12.74 6.16
C ILE A 496 5.88 13.74 7.31
N LYS A 497 5.87 15.04 7.03
CA LYS A 497 5.88 16.10 8.06
C LYS A 497 4.60 16.11 8.91
N GLU A 498 3.48 15.73 8.31
CA GLU A 498 2.17 15.79 8.96
C GLU A 498 1.88 14.56 9.83
N TYR A 499 2.21 13.36 9.34
CA TYR A 499 1.78 12.09 9.95
C TYR A 499 2.89 11.30 10.62
N ILE A 500 4.16 11.48 10.22
CA ILE A 500 5.25 10.60 10.65
C ILE A 500 6.31 11.36 11.44
N PHE A 501 6.93 12.39 10.85
CA PHE A 501 8.04 13.15 11.41
C PHE A 501 7.72 14.66 11.45
N PRO A 502 6.94 15.14 12.44
CA PRO A 502 6.73 16.58 12.63
C PRO A 502 8.06 17.31 12.80
N GLY A 503 8.26 18.40 12.04
CA GLY A 503 9.52 19.16 12.06
C GLY A 503 10.67 18.56 11.23
N GLY A 504 10.47 17.36 10.66
CA GLY A 504 11.46 16.74 9.78
C GLY A 504 11.70 17.54 8.49
N CYS A 505 12.97 17.65 8.10
CA CYS A 505 13.39 18.28 6.87
C CYS A 505 14.61 17.55 6.29
N LEU A 506 14.36 16.69 5.28
CA LEU A 506 15.43 16.06 4.51
C LEU A 506 16.36 17.12 3.91
N PRO A 507 17.67 17.10 4.20
CA PRO A 507 18.62 18.02 3.58
C PRO A 507 18.88 17.66 2.12
N SER A 508 19.39 18.61 1.34
CA SER A 508 20.07 18.29 0.09
C SER A 508 21.57 18.10 0.29
N LEU A 509 22.23 17.36 -0.60
CA LEU A 509 23.66 17.17 -0.51
C LEU A 509 24.42 18.51 -0.54
N SER A 510 24.06 19.43 -1.45
CA SER A 510 24.74 20.73 -1.52
C SER A 510 24.51 21.57 -0.26
N ARG A 511 23.33 21.47 0.37
CA ARG A 511 23.04 22.17 1.63
C ARG A 511 23.94 21.65 2.75
N VAL A 512 24.07 20.33 2.90
CA VAL A 512 24.94 19.71 3.91
C VAL A 512 26.39 20.11 3.68
N THR A 513 26.89 19.98 2.45
CA THR A 513 28.29 20.33 2.14
C THR A 513 28.56 21.83 2.25
N SER A 514 27.59 22.69 1.95
CA SER A 514 27.73 24.14 2.12
C SER A 514 27.71 24.54 3.59
N ALA A 515 26.82 23.97 4.40
CA ALA A 515 26.78 24.21 5.85
C ALA A 515 28.11 23.82 6.50
N MET A 516 28.57 22.62 6.14
CA MET A 516 29.86 22.08 6.55
C MET A 516 31.00 23.00 6.12
N ALA A 517 31.10 23.37 4.84
CA ALA A 517 32.20 24.20 4.34
C ALA A 517 32.21 25.62 4.95
N ALA A 518 31.04 26.17 5.29
CA ALA A 518 30.93 27.47 5.92
C ALA A 518 31.42 27.48 7.38
N THR A 519 31.40 26.33 8.06
CA THR A 519 31.59 26.25 9.52
C THR A 519 32.66 25.25 9.96
N SER A 520 33.21 24.47 9.04
CA SER A 520 34.18 23.41 9.32
C SER A 520 35.12 23.19 8.13
N ARG A 521 36.20 22.45 8.38
CA ARG A 521 37.24 22.18 7.37
C ARG A 521 37.11 20.77 6.73
N LEU A 522 35.92 20.17 6.75
CA LEU A 522 35.70 18.75 6.47
C LEU A 522 35.60 18.37 4.95
N TRP A 523 35.90 17.11 4.53
CA TRP A 523 35.82 16.59 3.13
C TRP A 523 35.26 15.14 3.02
N LYS A 524 34.78 14.66 1.83
CA LYS A 524 33.67 13.65 1.64
C LYS A 524 33.99 12.29 0.92
N GLU A 525 33.20 11.22 1.22
CA GLU A 525 33.00 9.96 0.43
C GLU A 525 31.49 9.47 0.30
N ILE A 526 31.15 8.41 -0.48
CA ILE A 526 29.87 8.06 -1.24
C ILE A 526 28.91 7.01 -0.54
N ILE A 527 27.81 6.51 -1.15
CA ILE A 527 26.31 6.69 -1.11
C ILE A 527 25.66 5.30 -0.82
N ILE A 528 24.47 5.18 -0.18
CA ILE A 528 23.80 3.87 0.09
C ILE A 528 22.28 3.78 -0.24
N GLY A 529 21.71 4.74 -0.98
CA GLY A 529 20.25 4.90 -1.16
C GLY A 529 19.40 3.69 -1.60
N ILE A 530 19.89 2.79 -2.46
CA ILE A 530 19.07 1.67 -2.98
C ILE A 530 18.71 0.63 -1.90
N HIS A 531 19.54 0.51 -0.86
CA HIS A 531 19.32 -0.44 0.23
C HIS A 531 18.17 -0.02 1.15
N TYR A 532 17.79 1.27 1.14
CA TYR A 532 16.68 1.76 1.97
C TYR A 532 15.33 1.27 1.42
N TYR A 533 15.19 1.14 0.10
CA TYR A 533 14.03 0.49 -0.49
C TYR A 533 13.83 -0.92 0.11
N GLN A 534 14.88 -1.74 0.10
CA GLN A 534 14.81 -3.11 0.63
C GLN A 534 14.54 -3.14 2.14
N THR A 535 15.19 -2.25 2.90
CA THR A 535 14.95 -2.06 4.33
C THR A 535 13.45 -1.81 4.61
N LEU A 536 12.84 -0.88 3.87
CA LEU A 536 11.43 -0.54 4.02
C LEU A 536 10.49 -1.68 3.59
N ARG A 537 10.87 -2.50 2.60
CA ARG A 537 10.10 -3.71 2.24
C ARG A 537 10.15 -4.75 3.36
N CYS A 538 11.30 -4.95 4.00
CA CYS A 538 11.41 -5.86 5.15
C CYS A 538 10.53 -5.37 6.32
N TRP A 539 10.62 -4.09 6.68
CA TRP A 539 9.76 -3.51 7.73
C TRP A 539 8.28 -3.64 7.39
N ARG A 540 7.87 -3.31 6.15
CA ARG A 540 6.48 -3.47 5.68
C ARG A 540 6.00 -4.90 5.86
N ARG A 541 6.80 -5.88 5.44
CA ARG A 541 6.47 -7.31 5.52
C ARG A 541 6.31 -7.76 6.98
N ASN A 542 7.27 -7.41 7.84
CA ASN A 542 7.22 -7.75 9.27
C ASN A 542 6.00 -7.10 9.95
N PHE A 543 5.76 -5.82 9.68
CA PHE A 543 4.60 -5.08 10.20
C PHE A 543 3.27 -5.70 9.77
N GLN A 544 3.15 -6.19 8.54
CA GLN A 544 1.94 -6.92 8.11
C GLN A 544 1.80 -8.29 8.75
N LYS A 545 2.90 -9.05 8.86
CA LYS A 545 2.91 -10.36 9.51
C LYS A 545 2.45 -10.24 10.98
N ASN A 546 2.86 -9.19 11.67
CA ASN A 546 2.55 -8.94 13.08
C ASN A 546 1.32 -8.04 13.30
N LYS A 547 0.50 -7.80 12.27
CA LYS A 547 -0.67 -6.91 12.34
C LYS A 547 -1.64 -7.24 13.49
N SER A 548 -1.86 -8.52 13.79
CA SER A 548 -2.72 -8.94 14.90
C SER A 548 -2.14 -8.57 16.27
N GLN A 549 -0.82 -8.69 16.44
CA GLN A 549 -0.13 -8.30 17.67
C GLN A 549 -0.14 -6.78 17.83
N ILE A 550 0.07 -6.03 16.75
CA ILE A 550 -0.02 -4.56 16.75
C ILE A 550 -1.41 -4.10 17.23
N ARG A 551 -2.50 -4.75 16.78
CA ARG A 551 -3.85 -4.45 17.29
C ARG A 551 -4.01 -4.79 18.77
N ALA A 552 -3.40 -5.88 19.23
CA ALA A 552 -3.43 -6.26 20.64
C ALA A 552 -2.73 -5.24 21.55
N LEU A 553 -1.73 -4.52 21.04
CA LEU A 553 -1.10 -3.38 21.73
C LEU A 553 -1.97 -2.11 21.78
N GLY A 554 -3.19 -2.13 21.21
CA GLY A 554 -4.12 -1.01 21.22
C GLY A 554 -4.04 -0.08 20.00
N PHE A 555 -3.22 -0.40 18.99
CA PHE A 555 -3.15 0.40 17.76
C PHE A 555 -4.29 0.06 16.80
N ASP A 556 -5.06 1.08 16.43
CA ASP A 556 -6.23 0.92 15.57
C ASP A 556 -5.88 0.72 14.08
N ASP A 557 -6.91 0.45 13.27
CA ASP A 557 -6.72 0.26 11.84
C ASP A 557 -6.29 1.53 11.10
N LYS A 558 -6.56 2.72 11.67
CA LYS A 558 -6.12 3.99 11.10
C LYS A 558 -4.60 4.11 11.23
N PHE A 559 -4.07 3.83 12.42
CA PHE A 559 -2.64 3.77 12.68
C PHE A 559 -1.93 2.77 11.74
N ILE A 560 -2.47 1.56 11.61
CA ILE A 560 -1.90 0.52 10.75
C ILE A 560 -1.88 0.98 9.27
N ARG A 561 -2.92 1.68 8.80
CA ARG A 561 -2.93 2.23 7.42
C ARG A 561 -1.97 3.40 7.28
N THR A 562 -1.84 4.27 8.26
CA THR A 562 -0.83 5.36 8.25
C THR A 562 0.58 4.81 8.11
N TRP A 563 0.94 3.79 8.90
CA TRP A 563 2.26 3.15 8.82
C TRP A 563 2.45 2.35 7.53
N GLY A 564 1.41 1.64 7.07
CA GLY A 564 1.43 1.00 5.75
C GLY A 564 1.70 2.00 4.62
N TYR A 565 1.04 3.16 4.67
CA TYR A 565 1.26 4.24 3.71
C TYR A 565 2.70 4.77 3.78
N TYR A 566 3.21 5.01 4.98
CA TYR A 566 4.59 5.46 5.20
C TYR A 566 5.62 4.54 4.55
N PHE A 567 5.55 3.23 4.80
CA PHE A 567 6.51 2.29 4.24
C PHE A 567 6.49 2.28 2.71
N ASP A 568 5.31 2.18 2.09
CA ASP A 568 5.19 2.12 0.63
C ASP A 568 5.54 3.47 -0.02
N TYR A 569 5.21 4.59 0.64
CA TYR A 569 5.53 5.94 0.16
C TYR A 569 7.03 6.21 0.14
N CYS A 570 7.73 5.91 1.23
CA CYS A 570 9.19 6.05 1.27
C CYS A 570 9.87 5.04 0.34
N ALA A 571 9.38 3.80 0.29
CA ALA A 571 9.93 2.77 -0.59
C ALA A 571 9.86 3.21 -2.06
N ALA A 572 8.74 3.80 -2.50
CA ALA A 572 8.60 4.33 -3.86
C ALA A 572 9.70 5.36 -4.15
N GLY A 573 9.90 6.33 -3.24
CA GLY A 573 10.89 7.40 -3.41
C GLY A 573 12.33 6.89 -3.54
N PHE A 574 12.72 5.89 -2.75
CA PHE A 574 14.05 5.27 -2.87
C PHE A 574 14.17 4.39 -4.12
N LYS A 575 13.13 3.61 -4.45
CA LYS A 575 13.11 2.73 -5.63
C LYS A 575 13.29 3.52 -6.92
N THR A 576 12.68 4.70 -7.01
CA THR A 576 12.79 5.61 -8.16
C THR A 576 13.98 6.56 -8.07
N ARG A 577 14.77 6.51 -6.99
CA ARG A 577 15.87 7.44 -6.71
C ARG A 577 15.44 8.92 -6.65
N THR A 578 14.16 9.16 -6.33
CA THR A 578 13.61 10.49 -6.08
C THR A 578 14.13 11.06 -4.75
N ILE A 579 14.52 10.18 -3.83
CA ILE A 579 15.29 10.50 -2.63
C ILE A 579 16.50 9.57 -2.52
N GLY A 580 17.55 10.03 -1.84
CA GLY A 580 18.79 9.26 -1.62
C GLY A 580 19.08 9.06 -0.14
N ASP A 581 20.06 8.21 0.16
CA ASP A 581 20.63 8.04 1.50
C ASP A 581 22.16 8.05 1.36
N TYR A 582 22.82 8.88 2.16
CA TYR A 582 24.25 9.12 2.08
C TYR A 582 24.93 8.64 3.35
N GLN A 583 26.12 8.03 3.23
CA GLN A 583 27.08 7.90 4.31
C GLN A 583 28.32 8.72 3.94
N ILE A 584 28.61 9.76 4.70
CA ILE A 584 29.71 10.67 4.44
C ILE A 584 30.61 10.73 5.67
N VAL A 585 31.89 10.45 5.47
CA VAL A 585 32.95 10.75 6.44
C VAL A 585 33.54 12.10 6.12
N PHE A 586 33.87 12.83 7.16
CA PHE A 586 34.30 14.22 7.19
C PHE A 586 35.56 14.32 8.04
N SER A 587 36.61 14.95 7.50
CA SER A 587 37.91 15.10 8.19
C SER A 587 38.56 16.46 7.96
N ARG A 588 39.34 16.94 8.93
CA ARG A 588 40.11 18.18 8.76
C ARG A 588 41.19 18.07 7.66
N PRO A 589 41.58 19.19 7.01
CA PRO A 589 42.63 19.20 6.01
C PRO A 589 43.96 18.90 6.68
N GLY A 590 44.79 18.09 6.01
CA GLY A 590 46.10 17.71 6.55
C GLY A 590 46.05 16.67 7.67
N ASN A 591 44.91 15.99 7.90
CA ASN A 591 44.79 14.90 8.86
C ASN A 591 45.49 13.61 8.35
N VAL A 592 46.81 13.68 8.19
CA VAL A 592 47.64 12.54 7.77
C VAL A 592 47.62 11.45 8.83
N ALA A 593 47.43 11.79 10.10
CA ALA A 593 47.35 10.83 11.20
C ALA A 593 46.18 9.84 11.02
N ALA A 594 44.99 10.32 10.63
CA ALA A 594 43.84 9.45 10.41
C ALA A 594 43.89 8.71 9.05
N PHE A 595 44.49 9.30 8.02
CA PHE A 595 44.46 8.73 6.66
C PHE A 595 45.72 7.98 6.23
N GLY A 596 46.82 8.13 6.95
CA GLY A 596 48.10 7.49 6.64
C GLY A 596 48.73 8.00 5.34
N ASP A 597 49.89 7.43 5.01
CA ASP A 597 50.42 7.47 3.65
C ASP A 597 49.66 6.42 2.82
N PRO A 598 48.93 6.80 1.75
CA PRO A 598 48.17 5.86 0.93
C PRO A 598 49.03 4.78 0.25
N TYR A 599 50.36 4.88 0.30
CA TYR A 599 51.29 3.90 -0.25
C TYR A 599 51.84 2.89 0.78
N ASN A 600 51.59 3.08 2.09
CA ASN A 600 52.05 2.16 3.14
C ASN A 600 50.99 1.16 3.61
N ASP A 601 49.70 1.47 3.42
CA ASP A 601 48.64 0.50 3.67
C ASP A 601 48.38 -0.29 2.39
N THR A 602 48.68 -1.59 2.40
CA THR A 602 48.28 -2.53 1.35
C THR A 602 46.78 -2.39 1.09
N MET A 603 46.43 -1.74 -0.03
CA MET A 603 45.06 -1.56 -0.51
C MET A 603 44.24 -2.84 -0.29
N PRO A 604 43.16 -2.83 0.52
CA PRO A 604 42.24 -3.95 0.58
C PRO A 604 41.62 -4.12 -0.81
N SER A 605 41.92 -5.26 -1.43
CA SER A 605 41.32 -5.74 -2.68
C SER A 605 39.81 -5.52 -2.65
N ALA A 606 39.32 -4.62 -3.50
CA ALA A 606 37.90 -4.40 -3.73
C ALA A 606 37.22 -5.72 -4.17
N TYR A 607 36.19 -6.12 -3.43
CA TYR A 607 35.16 -7.07 -3.87
C TYR A 607 33.79 -6.48 -3.58
#